data_AF-A0A538TMB3-F1
#
_entry.id   AF-A0A538TMB3-F1
#
_cell.length_a   1.000
_cell.length_b   1.000
_cell.length_c   1.000
_cell.angle_alpha   90.00
_cell.angle_beta   90.00
_cell.angle_gamma   90.00
#
_symmetry.space_group_name_H-M   'P 1'
#
loop_
_entity.id
_entity.type
_entity.pdbx_description
1 polymer ?
#
loop_
_entity_poly.entity_id
_entity_poly.type
_entity_poly.pdbx_seq_one_letter_code
_entity_poly.pdbx_strand_id
1 'polypeptide(L)'
;MTRRAQSGFTLVEVLVALMVFVIGILSIAAMMPSGSRSVNRSGDETRASELASARAERLLSTSYADPDLTAGSHPDPANPYDGKYYVSWSVQNDQPMAQCKRATVDVRWPTALSAPGASVVIVVPRSGG
;
A
#
# COMPACT_ATOMS: atom_id res chain seq x y z
N MET A 1 -40.59 43.44 38.50
CA MET A 1 -39.68 42.45 37.89
C MET A 1 -40.35 41.08 37.97
N THR A 2 -41.03 40.63 36.93
CA THR A 2 -41.65 39.30 36.88
C THR A 2 -40.61 38.27 36.46
N ARG A 3 -40.14 37.43 37.41
CA ARG A 3 -39.33 36.26 37.08
C ARG A 3 -40.20 35.28 36.29
N ARG A 4 -39.82 34.99 35.04
CA ARG A 4 -40.38 33.86 34.29
C ARG A 4 -40.06 32.58 35.06
N ALA A 5 -41.07 31.75 35.31
CA ALA A 5 -40.87 30.40 35.82
C ALA A 5 -40.17 29.56 34.75
N GLN A 6 -38.95 29.11 35.05
CA GLN A 6 -38.19 28.25 34.18
C GLN A 6 -38.70 26.82 34.40
N SER A 7 -39.46 26.27 33.45
CA SER A 7 -39.92 24.88 33.52
C SER A 7 -38.71 23.94 33.36
N GLY A 8 -38.49 23.05 34.33
CA GLY A 8 -37.46 22.01 34.23
C GLY A 8 -37.80 20.97 33.15
N PHE A 9 -36.78 20.21 32.73
CA PHE A 9 -36.93 19.12 31.75
C PHE A 9 -37.84 18.01 32.26
N THR A 10 -38.61 17.39 31.36
CA THR A 10 -39.42 16.21 31.71
C THR A 10 -38.57 14.93 31.65
N LEU A 11 -38.96 13.89 32.40
CA LEU A 11 -38.27 12.59 32.35
C LEU A 11 -38.31 11.97 30.95
N VAL A 12 -39.41 12.15 30.23
CA VAL A 12 -39.58 11.69 28.84
C VAL A 12 -38.60 12.41 27.91
N GLU A 13 -38.39 13.72 28.11
CA GLU A 13 -37.46 14.52 27.32
C GLU A 13 -36.02 14.05 27.48
N VAL A 14 -35.60 13.70 28.71
CA VAL A 14 -34.28 13.10 28.96
C VAL A 14 -34.16 11.73 28.29
N LEU A 15 -35.19 10.88 28.35
CA LEU A 15 -35.18 9.57 27.68
C LEU A 15 -35.06 9.68 26.17
N VAL A 16 -35.79 10.61 25.55
CA VAL A 16 -35.71 10.86 24.10
C VAL A 16 -34.33 11.42 23.73
N ALA A 17 -33.77 12.34 24.53
CA ALA A 17 -32.43 12.87 24.31
C ALA A 17 -31.36 11.77 24.37
N LEU A 18 -31.45 10.86 25.34
CA LEU A 18 -30.55 9.71 25.46
C LEU A 18 -30.70 8.74 24.27
N MET A 19 -31.93 8.50 23.80
CA MET A 19 -32.19 7.67 22.63
C MET A 19 -31.49 8.22 21.38
N VAL A 20 -31.66 9.52 21.10
CA VAL A 20 -31.01 10.19 19.97
C VAL A 20 -29.49 10.18 20.14
N PHE A 21 -28.99 10.39 21.36
CA PHE A 21 -27.56 10.34 21.67
C PHE A 21 -26.95 8.96 21.39
N VAL A 22 -27.63 7.88 21.81
CA VAL A 22 -27.18 6.50 21.56
C VAL A 22 -27.15 6.19 20.07
N ILE A 23 -28.18 6.58 19.31
CA ILE A 23 -28.19 6.41 17.85
C ILE A 23 -27.01 7.17 17.21
N GLY A 24 -26.73 8.38 17.67
CA GLY A 24 -25.61 9.19 17.20
C GLY A 24 -24.25 8.52 17.42
N ILE A 25 -23.94 8.09 18.65
CA ILE A 25 -22.62 7.52 18.96
C ILE A 25 -22.40 6.15 18.28
N LEU A 26 -23.45 5.34 18.16
CA LEU A 26 -23.37 4.06 17.45
C LEU A 26 -23.11 4.25 15.96
N SER A 27 -23.72 5.28 15.35
CA SER A 27 -23.48 5.62 13.94
C SER A 27 -22.01 5.97 13.68
N ILE A 28 -21.39 6.75 14.57
CA ILE A 28 -19.96 7.10 14.47
C ILE A 28 -19.08 5.87 14.71
N ALA A 29 -19.40 5.06 15.72
CA ALA A 29 -18.65 3.84 16.02
C ALA A 29 -18.66 2.86 14.84
N ALA A 30 -19.77 2.75 14.12
CA ALA A 30 -19.89 1.91 12.92
C ALA A 30 -18.99 2.36 11.76
N MET A 31 -18.56 3.63 11.71
CA MET A 31 -17.66 4.16 10.68
C MET A 31 -16.17 3.93 10.98
N MET A 32 -15.77 3.72 12.23
CA MET A 32 -14.35 3.54 12.60
C MET A 32 -13.65 2.39 11.85
N PRO A 33 -14.29 1.22 11.62
CA PRO A 33 -13.63 0.11 10.91
C PRO A 33 -13.32 0.42 9.45
N SER A 34 -14.18 1.17 8.75
CA SER A 34 -13.95 1.51 7.34
C SER A 34 -12.79 2.51 7.20
N GLY A 35 -12.74 3.52 8.08
CA GLY A 35 -11.62 4.45 8.15
C GLY A 35 -10.29 3.74 8.44
N SER A 36 -10.29 2.84 9.43
CA SER A 36 -9.08 2.07 9.80
C SER A 36 -8.57 1.19 8.67
N ARG A 37 -9.47 0.51 7.94
CA ARG A 37 -9.10 -0.30 6.77
C ARG A 37 -8.49 0.53 5.65
N SER A 38 -9.03 1.74 5.43
CA SER A 38 -8.50 2.68 4.43
C SER A 38 -7.06 3.08 4.75
N VAL A 39 -6.79 3.48 6.00
CA VAL A 39 -5.45 3.85 6.46
C VAL A 39 -4.47 2.69 6.31
N ASN A 40 -4.85 1.47 6.72
CA ASN A 40 -4.00 0.30 6.58
C ASN A 40 -3.69 -0.02 5.12
N ARG A 41 -4.69 0.10 4.23
CA ARG A 41 -4.52 -0.12 2.79
C ARG A 41 -3.56 0.91 2.18
N SER A 42 -3.72 2.19 2.50
CA SER A 42 -2.80 3.23 2.04
C SER A 42 -1.38 2.98 2.53
N GLY A 43 -1.22 2.56 3.80
CA GLY A 43 0.08 2.17 4.33
C GLY A 43 0.69 0.99 3.58
N ASP A 44 -0.11 -0.01 3.20
CA ASP A 44 0.38 -1.13 2.40
C ASP A 44 0.85 -0.71 1.00
N GLU A 45 0.12 0.19 0.35
CA GLU A 45 0.47 0.71 -0.99
C GLU A 45 1.74 1.56 -0.94
N THR A 46 1.91 2.39 0.09
CA THR A 46 3.15 3.16 0.31
C THR A 46 4.33 2.22 0.52
N ARG A 47 4.21 1.24 1.43
CA ARG A 47 5.29 0.30 1.73
C ARG A 47 5.69 -0.55 0.52
N ALA A 48 4.72 -1.00 -0.27
CA ALA A 48 5.01 -1.74 -1.49
C ALA A 48 5.74 -0.88 -2.53
N SER A 49 5.37 0.40 -2.64
CA SER A 49 6.05 1.35 -3.53
C SER A 49 7.48 1.62 -3.09
N GLU A 50 7.73 1.77 -1.78
CA GLU A 50 9.08 1.89 -1.21
C GLU A 50 9.94 0.67 -1.56
N LEU A 51 9.42 -0.54 -1.37
CA LEU A 51 10.13 -1.78 -1.69
C LEU A 51 10.42 -1.90 -3.20
N ALA A 52 9.46 -1.54 -4.05
CA ALA A 52 9.61 -1.57 -5.50
C ALA A 52 10.72 -0.62 -5.97
N SER A 53 10.70 0.62 -5.48
CA SER A 53 11.71 1.65 -5.79
C SER A 53 13.10 1.24 -5.28
N ALA A 54 13.20 0.78 -4.03
CA ALA A 54 14.47 0.35 -3.46
C ALA A 54 15.11 -0.81 -4.23
N ARG A 55 14.30 -1.78 -4.69
CA ARG A 55 14.79 -2.87 -5.53
C ARG A 55 15.17 -2.39 -6.93
N ALA A 56 14.40 -1.48 -7.52
CA ALA A 56 14.71 -0.88 -8.81
C ALA A 56 16.06 -0.11 -8.77
N GLU A 57 16.30 0.68 -7.73
CA GLU A 57 17.58 1.38 -7.51
C GLU A 57 18.76 0.41 -7.36
N ARG A 58 18.57 -0.71 -6.64
CA ARG A 58 19.57 -1.76 -6.55
C ARG A 58 19.89 -2.36 -7.93
N LEU A 59 18.87 -2.68 -8.72
CA LEU A 59 19.06 -3.22 -10.07
C LEU A 59 19.73 -2.20 -11.03
N LEU A 60 19.46 -0.91 -10.87
CA LEU A 60 20.13 0.16 -11.64
C LEU A 60 21.63 0.29 -11.32
N SER A 61 22.03 0.01 -10.08
CA SER A 61 23.43 0.02 -9.64
C SER A 61 24.15 -1.33 -9.86
N THR A 62 23.43 -2.33 -10.35
CA THR A 62 23.95 -3.67 -10.62
C THR A 62 24.65 -3.70 -11.99
N SER A 63 25.74 -4.46 -12.11
CA SER A 63 26.46 -4.61 -13.39
C SER A 63 25.60 -5.26 -14.46
N TYR A 64 25.72 -4.83 -15.71
CA TYR A 64 24.95 -5.39 -16.84
C TYR A 64 25.07 -6.92 -16.97
N ALA A 65 26.21 -7.50 -16.60
CA ALA A 65 26.48 -8.93 -16.70
C ALA A 65 26.08 -9.74 -15.44
N ASP A 66 25.50 -9.10 -14.44
CA ASP A 66 25.14 -9.73 -13.18
C ASP A 66 24.02 -10.79 -13.37
N PRO A 67 24.09 -11.93 -12.64
CA PRO A 67 23.02 -12.92 -12.60
C PRO A 67 21.63 -12.35 -12.30
N ASP A 68 21.50 -11.33 -11.45
CA ASP A 68 20.21 -10.69 -11.14
C ASP A 68 19.60 -9.99 -12.36
N LEU A 69 20.39 -9.73 -13.41
CA LEU A 69 19.96 -9.15 -14.67
C LEU A 69 19.92 -10.17 -15.82
N THR A 70 19.95 -11.48 -15.57
CA THR A 70 19.72 -12.46 -16.64
C THR A 70 18.24 -12.47 -17.03
N ALA A 71 17.94 -12.68 -18.32
CA ALA A 71 16.55 -12.75 -18.78
C ALA A 71 15.76 -13.84 -18.03
N GLY A 72 14.53 -13.52 -17.61
CA GLY A 72 13.69 -14.42 -16.81
C GLY A 72 13.07 -13.73 -15.61
N SER A 73 12.43 -14.53 -14.75
CA SER A 73 11.82 -14.08 -13.51
C SER A 73 12.70 -14.44 -12.32
N HIS A 74 12.84 -13.50 -11.40
CA HIS A 74 13.69 -13.59 -10.23
C HIS A 74 12.89 -13.23 -8.98
N PRO A 75 12.71 -14.16 -8.03
CA PRO A 75 12.18 -13.82 -6.71
C PRO A 75 13.29 -13.20 -5.85
N ASP A 76 12.97 -12.17 -5.05
CA ASP A 76 13.93 -11.70 -4.05
C ASP A 76 14.12 -12.78 -2.97
N PRO A 77 15.37 -13.21 -2.67
CA PRO A 77 15.62 -14.22 -1.64
C PRO A 77 15.24 -13.75 -0.23
N ALA A 78 15.09 -12.44 0.01
CA ALA A 78 14.67 -11.91 1.30
C ALA A 78 13.14 -11.96 1.52
N ASN A 79 12.38 -12.50 0.57
CA ASN A 79 10.94 -12.65 0.73
C ASN A 79 10.59 -13.65 1.85
N PRO A 80 9.52 -13.39 2.62
CA PRO A 80 8.66 -12.19 2.56
C PRO A 80 9.20 -11.01 3.38
N TYR A 81 9.04 -9.80 2.87
CA TYR A 81 9.29 -8.57 3.63
C TYR A 81 8.11 -8.27 4.56
N ASP A 82 8.41 -7.86 5.79
CA ASP A 82 7.43 -7.58 6.85
C ASP A 82 6.37 -8.70 7.03
N GLY A 83 6.73 -9.93 6.68
CA GLY A 83 5.85 -11.11 6.71
C GLY A 83 4.70 -11.12 5.69
N LYS A 84 4.58 -10.14 4.79
CA LYS A 84 3.42 -10.01 3.88
C LYS A 84 3.70 -9.48 2.47
N TYR A 85 4.85 -8.86 2.21
CA TYR A 85 5.20 -8.37 0.87
C TYR A 85 6.16 -9.31 0.16
N TYR A 86 5.92 -9.51 -1.12
CA TYR A 86 6.70 -10.38 -1.98
C TYR A 86 7.23 -9.56 -3.16
N VAL A 87 8.54 -9.38 -3.21
CA VAL A 87 9.25 -8.65 -4.27
C VAL A 87 9.79 -9.62 -5.29
N SER A 88 9.54 -9.35 -6.56
CA SER A 88 10.13 -10.11 -7.67
C SER A 88 10.43 -9.18 -8.82
N TRP A 89 11.32 -9.55 -9.71
CA TRP A 89 11.52 -8.80 -10.95
C TRP A 89 11.58 -9.74 -12.15
N SER A 90 11.24 -9.20 -13.31
CA SER A 90 11.39 -9.89 -14.58
C SER A 90 12.29 -9.09 -15.50
N VAL A 91 13.21 -9.76 -16.19
CA VAL A 91 14.20 -9.12 -17.06
C VAL A 91 13.99 -9.58 -18.49
N GLN A 92 14.02 -8.62 -19.41
CA GLN A 92 13.91 -8.84 -20.85
C GLN A 92 15.11 -8.20 -21.55
N ASN A 93 15.85 -9.00 -22.30
CA ASN A 93 17.00 -8.55 -23.08
C ASN A 93 16.57 -7.79 -24.34
N ASP A 94 17.44 -6.91 -24.81
CA ASP A 94 17.29 -6.12 -26.03
C ASP A 94 15.98 -5.33 -26.08
N GLN A 95 15.65 -4.73 -24.94
CA GLN A 95 14.46 -3.91 -24.76
C GLN A 95 14.84 -2.57 -24.11
N PRO A 96 14.45 -1.42 -24.69
CA PRO A 96 13.71 -1.26 -25.96
C PRO A 96 14.58 -1.42 -27.22
N MET A 97 15.91 -1.45 -27.08
CA MET A 97 16.87 -1.59 -28.17
C MET A 97 17.98 -2.57 -27.81
N ALA A 98 18.81 -2.94 -28.79
CA ALA A 98 19.95 -3.84 -28.58
C ALA A 98 20.87 -3.31 -27.46
N GLN A 99 21.45 -4.22 -26.68
CA GLN A 99 22.32 -3.90 -25.53
C GLN A 99 21.61 -3.19 -24.36
N CYS A 100 20.28 -3.12 -24.35
CA CYS A 100 19.50 -2.70 -23.17
C CYS A 100 18.76 -3.88 -22.55
N LYS A 101 18.65 -3.89 -21.22
CA LYS A 101 17.78 -4.81 -20.49
C LYS A 101 16.65 -4.03 -19.85
N ARG A 102 15.40 -4.42 -20.09
CA ARG A 102 14.24 -3.91 -19.35
C ARG A 102 14.00 -4.80 -18.15
N ALA A 103 14.02 -4.24 -16.94
CA ALA A 103 13.64 -4.94 -15.72
C ALA A 103 12.33 -4.35 -15.17
N THR A 104 11.36 -5.20 -14.90
CA THR A 104 10.09 -4.85 -14.27
C THR A 104 10.07 -5.45 -12.88
N VAL A 105 10.11 -4.60 -11.85
CA VAL A 105 10.01 -4.96 -10.44
C VAL A 105 8.54 -4.94 -10.05
N ASP A 106 8.06 -6.03 -9.47
CA ASP A 106 6.70 -6.17 -8.94
C ASP A 106 6.73 -6.48 -7.45
N VAL A 107 5.87 -5.79 -6.69
CA VAL A 107 5.62 -6.06 -5.29
C VAL A 107 4.18 -6.50 -5.09
N ARG A 108 4.01 -7.69 -4.50
CA ARG A 108 2.72 -8.36 -4.28
C ARG A 108 2.44 -8.48 -2.79
N TRP A 109 1.20 -8.20 -2.39
CA TRP A 109 0.69 -8.43 -1.04
C TRP A 109 -0.83 -8.65 -1.13
N PRO A 110 -1.45 -9.34 -0.16
CA PRO A 110 -0.84 -9.96 1.03
C PRO A 110 -0.14 -11.30 0.75
N THR A 111 -0.19 -11.81 -0.47
CA THR A 111 0.40 -13.09 -0.85
C THR A 111 1.21 -12.97 -2.14
N ALA A 112 2.09 -13.94 -2.39
CA ALA A 112 2.86 -14.01 -3.64
C ALA A 112 2.01 -14.17 -4.91
N LEU A 113 0.76 -14.66 -4.76
CA LEU A 113 -0.18 -14.85 -5.87
C LEU A 113 -1.06 -13.62 -6.14
N SER A 114 -0.99 -12.61 -5.28
CA SER A 114 -1.75 -11.38 -5.45
C SER A 114 -1.29 -10.62 -6.70
N ALA A 115 -2.18 -9.84 -7.31
CA ALA A 115 -1.77 -8.91 -8.35
C ALA A 115 -0.69 -7.95 -7.79
N PRO A 116 0.28 -7.49 -8.61
CA PRO A 116 1.22 -6.45 -8.19
C PRO A 116 0.44 -5.23 -7.74
N GLY A 117 0.65 -4.78 -6.50
CA GLY A 117 0.07 -3.52 -6.07
C GLY A 117 1.04 -2.35 -6.18
N ALA A 118 2.32 -2.61 -6.43
CA ALA A 118 3.29 -1.65 -6.92
C ALA A 118 4.16 -2.31 -7.99
N SER A 119 4.44 -1.58 -9.08
CA SER A 119 5.30 -2.03 -10.17
C SER A 119 6.17 -0.89 -10.66
N VAL A 120 7.47 -1.13 -10.82
CA VAL A 120 8.45 -0.15 -11.29
C VAL A 120 9.21 -0.76 -12.46
N VAL A 121 9.28 -0.03 -13.57
CA VAL A 121 10.02 -0.46 -14.76
C VAL A 121 11.27 0.39 -14.91
N ILE A 122 12.40 -0.28 -15.07
CA ILE A 122 13.70 0.35 -15.35
C ILE A 122 14.31 -0.23 -16.63
N VAL A 123 15.24 0.53 -17.21
CA VAL A 123 16.06 0.09 -18.34
C VAL A 123 17.53 0.23 -17.97
N VAL A 124 18.26 -0.88 -18.04
CA VAL A 124 19.70 -0.95 -17.77
C VAL A 124 20.43 -1.05 -19.11
N PRO A 125 21.09 0.01 -19.60
CA PRO A 125 21.94 -0.08 -20.78
C PRO A 125 23.24 -0.80 -20.43
N ARG A 126 23.84 -1.50 -21.39
CA ARG A 126 25.23 -1.89 -21.29
C ARG A 126 26.08 -0.61 -21.32
N SER A 127 26.71 -0.26 -20.20
CA SER A 127 27.68 0.83 -20.20
C SER A 127 28.73 0.54 -21.28
N GLY A 128 28.92 1.48 -22.21
CA GLY A 128 29.80 1.31 -23.36
C GLY A 128 31.21 0.86 -22.96
N GLY A 129 31.77 -0.05 -23.76
CA GLY A 129 33.23 -0.17 -23.89
C GLY A 129 33.79 0.93 -24.77
#